data_AF-A0A5C9AAX5-F1
#
_entry.id   AF-A0A5C9AAX5-F1
#
_cell.length_a   1.000
_cell.length_b   1.000
_cell.length_c   1.000
_cell.angle_alpha   90.00
_cell.angle_beta   90.00
_cell.angle_gamma   90.00
#
_symmetry.space_group_name_H-M   'P 1'
#
loop_
_entity.id
_entity.type
_entity.pdbx_description
1 polymer ?
#
loop_
_entity_poly.entity_id
_entity_poly.type
_entity_poly.pdbx_seq_one_letter_code
_entity_poly.pdbx_strand_id
1 'polypeptide(L)' 'DGELADLTDDILIYHLKMRDSAKDAVIPGLQKDYEEDFKTALLRARGVIKE' A
#
# COMPACT_ATOMS: atom_id res chain seq x y z
N ASP A 1 -11.03 24.24 -4.11
CA ASP A 1 -12.10 23.23 -4.14
C ASP A 1 -12.21 22.67 -5.54
N GLY A 2 -11.73 21.43 -5.75
CA GLY A 2 -11.95 20.70 -7.01
C GLY A 2 -13.28 19.95 -6.92
N GLU A 3 -14.06 19.93 -8.00
CA GLU A 3 -15.33 19.21 -7.98
C GLU A 3 -15.07 17.70 -7.86
N LEU A 4 -16.00 16.98 -7.23
CA LEU A 4 -15.96 15.51 -7.17
C LEU A 4 -15.90 14.86 -8.56
N ALA A 5 -16.39 15.56 -9.59
CA ALA A 5 -16.33 15.15 -10.99
C ALA A 5 -14.93 15.24 -11.61
N ASP A 6 -14.03 16.05 -11.02
CA ASP A 6 -12.65 16.19 -11.48
C ASP A 6 -11.72 15.10 -10.91
N LEU A 7 -12.23 14.28 -9.98
CA LEU A 7 -11.47 13.19 -9.39
C LEU A 7 -11.37 12.03 -10.39
N THR A 8 -10.15 11.57 -10.60
CA THR A 8 -9.86 10.38 -11.38
C THR A 8 -10.31 9.12 -10.64
N ASP A 9 -10.65 8.08 -11.41
CA ASP A 9 -11.20 6.82 -10.88
C ASP A 9 -10.30 6.18 -9.81
N ASP A 10 -8.98 6.28 -9.94
CA ASP A 10 -8.02 5.78 -8.96
C ASP A 10 -8.14 6.47 -7.59
N ILE A 11 -8.39 7.78 -7.56
CA ILE A 11 -8.60 8.54 -6.32
C ILE A 11 -9.95 8.19 -5.69
N LEU A 12 -11.00 8.04 -6.51
CA LEU A 12 -12.33 7.63 -6.05
C LEU A 12 -12.30 6.20 -5.49
N ILE A 13 -11.69 5.27 -6.20
CA ILE A 13 -11.52 3.87 -5.78
C ILE A 13 -10.70 3.80 -4.48
N TYR A 14 -9.66 4.61 -4.33
CA TYR A 14 -8.89 4.71 -3.09
C TYR A 14 -9.79 5.13 -1.91
N HIS A 15 -10.52 6.24 -2.05
CA HIS A 15 -11.40 6.73 -0.99
C HIS A 15 -12.46 5.70 -0.60
N LEU A 16 -13.06 5.03 -1.59
CA LEU A 16 -14.08 4.02 -1.36
C LEU A 16 -13.52 2.77 -0.68
N LYS A 17 -12.33 2.31 -1.09
CA LYS A 17 -11.66 1.16 -0.45
C LYS A 17 -11.21 1.44 0.98
N MET A 18 -10.84 2.68 1.28
CA MET A 18 -10.32 3.07 2.59
C MET A 18 -11.42 3.53 3.58
N ARG A 19 -12.67 3.63 3.14
CA ARG A 19 -13.79 4.18 3.92
C ARG A 19 -13.98 3.51 5.29
N ASP A 20 -13.79 2.20 5.36
CA ASP A 20 -13.95 1.40 6.58
C ASP A 20 -12.61 0.92 7.15
N SER A 21 -11.50 1.38 6.57
CA SER A 21 -10.14 1.02 7.00
C SER A 21 -9.68 1.90 8.17
N ALA A 22 -8.87 1.32 9.06
CA ALA A 22 -8.22 2.08 10.11
C ALA A 22 -7.22 3.11 9.50
N LYS A 23 -6.96 4.21 10.20
CA LYS A 23 -6.09 5.30 9.68
C LYS A 23 -4.65 4.87 9.44
N ASP A 24 -4.22 3.83 10.14
CA ASP A 24 -2.93 3.16 10.04
C ASP A 24 -2.94 1.96 9.09
N ALA A 25 -4.09 1.67 8.46
CA ALA A 25 -4.19 0.57 7.51
C ALA A 25 -3.33 0.85 6.28
N VAL A 26 -2.59 -0.17 5.87
CA VAL A 26 -1.79 -0.13 4.64
C VAL A 26 -2.71 0.00 3.44
N ILE A 27 -2.28 0.80 2.46
CA ILE A 27 -3.06 1.03 1.24
C ILE A 27 -3.28 -0.29 0.48
N PRO A 28 -4.54 -0.65 0.16
CA PRO A 28 -4.85 -1.84 -0.61
C PRO A 28 -4.15 -1.84 -1.97
N GLY A 29 -3.39 -2.89 -2.26
CA GLY A 29 -2.57 -2.99 -3.48
C GLY A 29 -1.07 -2.78 -3.21
N LEU A 30 -0.70 -1.79 -2.40
CA LEU A 30 0.66 -1.65 -1.86
C LEU A 30 0.95 -2.70 -0.80
N GLN A 31 -0.07 -3.12 -0.04
CA GLN A 31 0.03 -4.20 0.94
C GLN A 31 0.49 -5.54 0.33
N LYS A 32 0.20 -5.79 -0.95
CA LYS A 32 0.55 -7.06 -1.59
C LYS A 32 2.07 -7.29 -1.66
N ASP A 33 2.83 -6.21 -1.81
CA ASP A 33 4.30 -6.21 -1.85
C ASP A 33 4.90 -5.63 -0.55
N TYR A 34 4.07 -5.47 0.49
CA TYR A 34 4.46 -4.88 1.76
C TYR A 34 5.16 -5.94 2.61
N GLU A 35 6.49 -5.85 2.67
CA GLU A 35 7.29 -6.65 3.59
C GLU A 35 7.52 -5.86 4.88
N GLU A 36 7.01 -6.37 6.00
CA GLU A 36 7.13 -5.73 7.32
C GLU A 36 8.59 -5.60 7.77
N ASP A 37 9.45 -6.54 7.36
CA ASP A 37 10.88 -6.50 7.61
C ASP A 37 11.66 -6.24 6.32
N PHE A 38 11.57 -4.99 5.86
CA PHE A 38 12.29 -4.49 4.69
C PHE A 38 13.79 -4.80 4.72
N LYS A 39 14.41 -4.79 5.92
CA LYS A 39 15.84 -5.09 6.07
C LYS A 39 16.12 -6.56 5.81
N THR A 40 15.31 -7.45 6.35
CA THR A 40 15.44 -8.89 6.11
C THR A 40 15.12 -9.24 4.65
N ALA A 41 14.12 -8.60 4.03
CA ALA A 41 13.85 -8.76 2.59
C ALA A 41 15.06 -8.39 1.73
N LEU A 42 15.72 -7.26 2.01
CA LEU A 42 16.95 -6.86 1.32
C LEU A 42 18.09 -7.85 1.51
N LEU A 43 18.25 -8.37 2.73
CA LEU A 43 19.31 -9.33 3.04
C LEU A 43 19.04 -10.70 2.39
N ARG A 44 17.78 -11.15 2.29
CA ARG A 44 17.37 -12.33 1.51
C ARG A 44 17.62 -12.14 0.02
N ALA A 45 17.21 -11.00 -0.54
CA ALA A 45 17.44 -10.68 -1.96
C ALA A 45 18.93 -10.64 -2.32
N ARG A 46 19.79 -10.21 -1.39
CA ARG A 46 21.26 -10.24 -1.53
C ARG A 46 21.90 -11.59 -1.23
N GLY A 47 21.12 -12.60 -0.82
CA GLY A 47 21.61 -13.95 -0.48
C GLY A 47 22.43 -14.02 0.82
N VAL A 48 22.32 -13.00 1.67
CA VAL A 48 23.02 -12.93 2.97
C VAL A 48 22.35 -13.83 4.01
N ILE A 49 21.03 -13.94 3.96
CA ILE A 49 20.23 -14.83 4.81
C ILE A 49 19.66 -15.93 3.93
N LYS A 50 19.86 -17.20 4.32
CA LYS A 50 19.21 -18.38 3.77
C LYS A 50 18.29 -18.96 4.85
N GLU A 51 17.10 -19.41 4.47
CA GLU A 51 16.11 -20.01 5.37
C GLU A 51 16.66 -21.18 6.20
#